data_AF-A0A5E3XM59-F1
#
_entry.id   AF-A0A5E3XM59-F1
#
_cell.length_a   1.000
_cell.length_b   1.000
_cell.length_c   1.000
_cell.angle_alpha   90.00
_cell.angle_beta   90.00
_cell.angle_gamma   90.00
#
_symmetry.space_group_name_H-M   'P 1'
#
loop_
_entity.id
_entity.type
_entity.pdbx_description
1 polymer ?
#
loop_
_entity_poly.entity_id
_entity_poly.type
_entity_poly.pdbx_seq_one_letter_code
_entity_poly.pdbx_strand_id
1 'polypeptide(L)'
;MTSPAGSEDALVNEGWRRVTDGPYYAAWRQFWGKDLDFDVLQPWKAWTDALKQYDAHSLEDSVSALARSVLGGETDVHLPSCTFLESPWVDELSETKGRIMFLDDHERIYGRVRDMHAKASHRLEGVIIGGQGGVGKTYLSLYLLARRLAEKKLVFYSPNKSQFFFFDTGGVLERDGFTYSCVFSNPDLRLAVPEDTWIITDTSPVEGEPASGATMGYLFLIQLCRPEDRYFSDWARRNRTESLTLDSWSPSVVLSGALVQCNIRHSKEALSRLLSTVRDFGTCSRYCYLAVTQRVDLYASLRTYIAGLSRDKAAEITRLAGKGIIFPRCLRSMDRTSSL
;
A
#
# COMPACT_ATOMS: atom_id res chain seq x y z
N MET A 1 6.56 25.37 -3.76
CA MET A 1 7.67 25.95 -4.53
C MET A 1 7.36 25.68 -5.99
N THR A 2 7.38 26.71 -6.82
CA THR A 2 7.22 26.61 -8.28
C THR A 2 8.57 26.26 -8.90
N SER A 3 8.59 25.45 -9.95
CA SER A 3 9.81 25.23 -10.74
C SER A 3 10.27 26.57 -11.36
N PRO A 4 11.57 26.91 -11.38
CA PRO A 4 12.06 28.14 -11.99
C PRO A 4 11.77 28.21 -13.50
N ALA A 5 11.70 29.41 -14.08
CA ALA A 5 11.54 29.57 -15.53
C ALA A 5 12.68 28.86 -16.30
N GLY A 6 12.34 28.09 -17.35
CA GLY A 6 13.29 27.29 -18.14
C GLY A 6 13.55 25.86 -17.61
N SER A 7 12.98 25.50 -16.46
CA SER A 7 13.12 24.16 -15.85
C SER A 7 12.53 23.03 -16.69
N GLU A 8 11.44 23.31 -17.39
CA GLU A 8 10.75 22.33 -18.24
C GLU A 8 11.60 21.97 -19.46
N ASP A 9 12.22 22.95 -20.12
CA ASP A 9 13.10 22.71 -21.28
C ASP A 9 14.28 21.81 -20.90
N ALA A 10 14.86 22.00 -19.71
CA ALA A 10 15.91 21.13 -19.18
C ALA A 10 15.42 19.69 -18.98
N LEU A 11 14.23 19.51 -18.39
CA LEU A 11 13.62 18.19 -18.22
C LEU A 11 13.31 17.53 -19.58
N VAL A 12 12.75 18.28 -20.52
CA VAL A 12 12.42 17.79 -21.86
C VAL A 12 13.67 17.36 -22.62
N ASN A 13 14.75 18.15 -22.58
CA ASN A 13 16.02 17.83 -23.22
C ASN A 13 16.63 16.52 -22.70
N GLU A 14 16.34 16.16 -21.47
CA GLU A 14 16.82 14.92 -20.87
C GLU A 14 15.96 13.73 -21.27
N GLY A 15 14.74 13.94 -21.78
CA GLY A 15 13.82 12.88 -22.20
C GLY A 15 12.54 12.79 -21.38
N TRP A 16 12.22 13.80 -20.56
CA TRP A 16 10.89 13.90 -19.94
C TRP A 16 9.85 14.38 -20.96
N ARG A 17 8.64 13.83 -20.91
CA ARG A 17 7.54 14.18 -21.81
C ARG A 17 6.38 14.78 -21.03
N ARG A 18 5.74 15.82 -21.56
CA ARG A 18 4.54 16.40 -20.95
C ARG A 18 3.36 15.46 -21.11
N VAL A 19 2.73 15.13 -20.00
CA VAL A 19 1.49 14.35 -19.94
C VAL A 19 0.32 15.31 -20.02
N THR A 20 -0.56 15.10 -21.00
CA THR A 20 -1.75 15.95 -21.21
C THR A 20 -3.07 15.24 -20.90
N ASP A 21 -3.02 13.94 -20.64
CA ASP A 21 -4.17 13.07 -20.38
C ASP A 21 -3.80 11.90 -19.46
N GLY A 22 -4.76 11.00 -19.24
CA GLY A 22 -4.56 9.83 -18.39
C GLY A 22 -4.69 10.09 -16.88
N PRO A 23 -4.54 9.03 -16.07
CA PRO A 23 -4.92 9.03 -14.66
C PRO A 23 -4.02 9.96 -13.81
N TYR A 24 -2.72 10.05 -14.13
CA TYR A 24 -1.80 10.91 -13.39
C TYR A 24 -2.03 12.40 -13.67
N TYR A 25 -2.30 12.78 -14.93
CA TYR A 25 -2.69 14.16 -15.24
C TYR A 25 -4.04 14.52 -14.62
N ALA A 26 -5.01 13.61 -14.66
CA ALA A 26 -6.28 13.78 -13.98
C ALA A 26 -6.09 13.95 -12.46
N ALA A 27 -5.20 13.18 -11.83
CA ALA A 27 -4.90 13.28 -10.41
C ALA A 27 -4.30 14.65 -10.06
N TRP A 28 -3.39 15.16 -10.89
CA TRP A 28 -2.87 16.53 -10.75
C TRP A 28 -4.00 17.56 -10.81
N ARG A 29 -4.88 17.50 -11.82
CA ARG A 29 -6.04 18.41 -11.94
C ARG A 29 -6.99 18.31 -10.74
N GLN A 30 -7.17 17.10 -10.22
CA GLN A 30 -8.11 16.82 -9.14
C GLN A 30 -7.57 17.26 -7.78
N PHE A 31 -6.29 17.02 -7.49
CA PHE A 31 -5.73 17.20 -6.15
C PHE A 31 -4.83 18.42 -6.00
N TRP A 32 -4.24 18.97 -7.07
CA TRP A 32 -3.24 20.03 -6.94
C TRP A 32 -3.81 21.27 -6.24
N GLY A 33 -3.36 21.52 -5.01
CA GLY A 33 -3.77 22.68 -4.23
C GLY A 33 -5.20 22.68 -3.72
N LYS A 34 -5.82 21.51 -3.67
CA LYS A 34 -7.19 21.30 -3.18
C LYS A 34 -7.15 20.40 -1.96
N ASP A 35 -8.04 20.65 -1.01
CA ASP A 35 -8.21 19.75 0.13
C ASP A 35 -8.66 18.37 -0.35
N LEU A 36 -8.27 17.33 0.39
CA LEU A 36 -8.71 15.98 0.09
C LEU A 36 -10.08 15.76 0.72
N ASP A 37 -11.08 15.57 -0.13
CA ASP A 37 -12.43 15.21 0.29
C ASP A 37 -12.53 13.69 0.46
N PHE A 38 -13.09 13.26 1.58
CA PHE A 38 -13.30 11.85 1.90
C PHE A 38 -14.78 11.52 1.98
N ASP A 39 -15.16 10.46 1.28
CA ASP A 39 -16.50 9.90 1.32
C ASP A 39 -16.58 8.76 2.34
N VAL A 40 -17.79 8.51 2.84
CA VAL A 40 -18.06 7.44 3.82
C VAL A 40 -19.10 6.47 3.28
N LEU A 41 -18.72 5.21 3.13
CA LEU A 41 -19.63 4.10 2.85
C LEU A 41 -20.08 3.43 4.15
N GLN A 42 -21.39 3.38 4.34
CA GLN A 42 -22.00 2.62 5.42
C GLN A 42 -22.05 1.13 5.07
N PRO A 43 -22.00 0.23 6.09
CA PRO A 43 -22.21 -1.19 5.87
C PRO A 43 -23.53 -1.46 5.14
N TRP A 44 -23.52 -2.42 4.21
CA TRP A 44 -24.72 -2.72 3.45
C TRP A 44 -25.84 -3.26 4.34
N LYS A 45 -27.08 -2.88 4.03
CA LYS A 45 -28.27 -3.31 4.78
C LYS A 45 -28.35 -4.84 4.93
N ALA A 46 -28.03 -5.58 3.87
CA ALA A 46 -28.01 -7.05 3.90
C ALA A 46 -27.02 -7.62 4.94
N TRP A 47 -25.89 -6.95 5.16
CA TRP A 47 -24.90 -7.34 6.16
C TRP A 47 -25.38 -6.99 7.57
N THR A 48 -25.91 -5.79 7.77
CA THR A 48 -26.45 -5.38 9.08
C THR A 48 -27.65 -6.22 9.50
N ASP A 49 -28.53 -6.59 8.56
CA ASP A 49 -29.70 -7.41 8.84
C ASP A 49 -29.32 -8.86 9.12
N ALA A 50 -28.27 -9.38 8.48
CA ALA A 50 -27.73 -10.72 8.77
C ALA A 50 -27.22 -10.86 10.21
N LEU A 51 -26.77 -9.78 10.85
CA LEU A 51 -26.33 -9.80 12.25
C LEU A 51 -27.48 -9.78 13.26
N LYS A 52 -28.66 -9.30 12.87
CA LYS A 52 -29.87 -9.24 13.71
C LYS A 52 -30.64 -10.56 13.74
N GLN A 53 -30.39 -11.45 12.78
CA GLN A 53 -31.06 -12.75 12.68
C GLN A 53 -30.55 -13.68 13.79
N TYR A 54 -31.29 -13.75 14.89
CA TYR A 54 -31.07 -14.69 15.97
C TYR A 54 -31.73 -16.02 15.61
N ASP A 55 -30.94 -17.06 15.33
CA ASP A 55 -31.46 -18.41 15.10
C ASP A 55 -31.17 -19.28 16.34
N ALA A 56 -32.21 -19.53 17.14
CA ALA A 56 -32.10 -20.22 18.43
C ALA A 56 -31.67 -21.69 18.30
N HIS A 57 -31.63 -22.23 17.08
CA HIS A 57 -31.32 -23.64 16.81
C HIS A 57 -29.93 -23.86 16.18
N SER A 58 -29.14 -22.81 15.89
CA SER A 58 -27.81 -22.91 15.27
C SER A 58 -26.85 -21.84 15.82
N LEU A 59 -26.60 -21.90 17.13
CA LEU A 59 -25.79 -20.90 17.83
C LEU A 59 -24.31 -20.90 17.41
N GLU A 60 -23.75 -22.03 17.00
CA GLU A 60 -22.31 -22.16 16.71
C GLU A 60 -21.91 -21.68 15.30
N ASP A 61 -22.81 -21.70 14.32
CA ASP A 61 -22.53 -21.32 12.91
C ASP A 61 -23.26 -20.05 12.43
N SER A 62 -23.94 -19.33 13.33
CA SER A 62 -24.61 -18.08 12.96
C SER A 62 -23.60 -16.98 12.55
N VAL A 63 -23.98 -16.14 11.59
CA VAL A 63 -23.16 -14.99 11.15
C VAL A 63 -22.85 -14.05 12.33
N SER A 64 -23.78 -13.90 13.26
CA SER A 64 -23.59 -13.10 14.48
C SER A 64 -22.56 -13.71 15.41
N ALA A 65 -22.53 -15.04 15.59
CA ALA A 65 -21.50 -15.71 16.39
C ALA A 65 -20.10 -15.56 15.75
N LEU A 66 -20.01 -15.73 14.42
CA LEU A 66 -18.77 -15.47 13.67
C LEU A 66 -18.31 -14.02 13.84
N ALA A 67 -19.22 -13.06 13.71
CA ALA A 67 -18.89 -11.65 13.82
C ALA A 67 -18.40 -11.28 15.23
N ARG A 68 -19.02 -11.81 16.30
CA ARG A 68 -18.52 -11.65 17.68
C ARG A 68 -17.13 -12.24 17.88
N SER A 69 -16.89 -13.43 17.33
CA SER A 69 -15.58 -14.09 17.41
C SER A 69 -14.49 -13.30 16.70
N VAL A 70 -14.81 -12.68 15.56
CA VAL A 70 -13.84 -11.95 14.72
C VAL A 70 -13.61 -10.52 15.19
N LEU A 71 -14.66 -9.79 15.56
CA LEU A 71 -14.58 -8.36 15.91
C LEU A 71 -14.39 -8.12 17.40
N GLY A 72 -14.66 -9.12 18.24
CA GLY A 72 -14.74 -8.96 19.69
C GLY A 72 -16.03 -8.26 20.11
N GLY A 73 -16.58 -8.64 21.27
CA GLY A 73 -17.78 -8.02 21.84
C GLY A 73 -18.74 -9.03 22.45
N GLU A 74 -19.32 -8.68 23.61
CA GLU A 74 -20.19 -9.57 24.38
C GLU A 74 -21.67 -9.48 24.00
N THR A 75 -22.12 -8.40 23.34
CA THR A 75 -23.56 -8.15 23.13
C THR A 75 -23.92 -7.73 21.70
N ASP A 76 -23.56 -6.51 21.26
CA ASP A 76 -23.93 -5.99 19.94
C ASP A 76 -22.72 -5.78 19.03
N VAL A 77 -22.77 -6.38 17.83
CA VAL A 77 -21.72 -6.25 16.82
C VAL A 77 -22.10 -5.18 15.81
N HIS A 78 -21.35 -4.09 15.79
CA HIS A 78 -21.48 -3.04 14.78
C HIS A 78 -20.42 -3.21 13.69
N LEU A 79 -20.87 -3.25 12.44
CA LEU A 79 -19.97 -3.27 11.29
C LEU A 79 -19.37 -1.87 11.07
N PRO A 80 -18.07 -1.76 10.80
CA PRO A 80 -17.42 -0.48 10.58
C PRO A 80 -17.77 0.10 9.21
N SER A 81 -17.97 1.42 9.15
CA SER A 81 -18.02 2.16 7.89
C SER A 81 -16.64 2.22 7.22
N CYS A 82 -16.62 2.50 5.93
CA CYS A 82 -15.38 2.71 5.17
C CYS A 82 -15.27 4.17 4.75
N THR A 83 -14.19 4.83 5.16
CA THR A 83 -13.84 6.16 4.67
C THR A 83 -12.85 6.01 3.53
N PHE A 84 -13.05 6.73 2.43
CA PHE A 84 -12.20 6.58 1.25
C PHE A 84 -12.10 7.88 0.44
N LEU A 85 -11.05 7.98 -0.36
CA LEU A 85 -10.80 9.04 -1.32
C LEU A 85 -11.14 8.52 -2.72
N GLU A 86 -12.00 9.22 -3.46
CA GLU A 86 -12.21 8.97 -4.88
C GLU A 86 -11.01 9.50 -5.69
N SER A 87 -10.55 8.71 -6.66
CA SER A 87 -9.37 9.06 -7.45
C SER A 87 -9.51 8.62 -8.91
N PRO A 88 -8.73 9.20 -9.82
CA PRO A 88 -8.79 8.84 -11.24
C PRO A 88 -7.98 7.57 -11.56
N TRP A 89 -7.36 6.93 -10.57
CA TRP A 89 -6.56 5.70 -10.73
C TRP A 89 -7.45 4.45 -10.84
N VAL A 90 -8.43 4.50 -11.75
CA VAL A 90 -9.44 3.44 -11.92
C VAL A 90 -8.80 2.15 -12.40
N ASP A 91 -7.85 2.24 -13.33
CA ASP A 91 -7.19 1.07 -13.91
C ASP A 91 -6.12 0.51 -12.97
N GLU A 92 -5.36 1.38 -12.30
CA GLU A 92 -4.36 0.98 -11.30
C GLU A 92 -5.01 0.35 -10.06
N LEU A 93 -6.21 0.82 -9.68
CA LEU A 93 -7.01 0.32 -8.58
C LEU A 93 -8.32 -0.31 -9.05
N SER A 94 -8.23 -1.20 -10.05
CA SER A 94 -9.40 -1.82 -10.69
C SER A 94 -10.35 -2.52 -9.72
N GLU A 95 -9.82 -3.16 -8.68
CA GLU A 95 -10.62 -3.86 -7.65
C GLU A 95 -11.52 -2.91 -6.85
N THR A 96 -11.17 -1.62 -6.76
CA THR A 96 -11.97 -0.59 -6.06
C THR A 96 -12.39 0.57 -6.94
N LYS A 97 -12.17 0.48 -8.26
CA LYS A 97 -12.46 1.53 -9.25
C LYS A 97 -11.91 2.89 -8.85
N GLY A 98 -10.64 2.93 -8.42
CA GLY A 98 -9.98 4.19 -8.04
C GLY A 98 -10.25 4.63 -6.60
N ARG A 99 -11.02 3.90 -5.80
CA ARG A 99 -11.25 4.28 -4.39
C ARG A 99 -10.08 3.86 -3.52
N ILE A 100 -9.47 4.84 -2.86
CA ILE A 100 -8.39 4.62 -1.89
C ILE A 100 -8.99 4.64 -0.48
N MET A 101 -9.00 3.50 0.18
CA MET A 101 -9.44 3.44 1.58
C MET A 101 -8.52 4.29 2.46
N PHE A 102 -9.11 5.17 3.28
CA PHE A 102 -8.40 5.92 4.28
C PHE A 102 -8.25 5.08 5.56
N LEU A 103 -7.02 5.07 6.09
CA LEU A 103 -6.66 4.43 7.34
C LEU A 103 -5.94 5.45 8.20
N ASP A 104 -6.19 5.46 9.52
CA ASP A 104 -5.44 6.30 10.46
C ASP A 104 -3.93 6.06 10.35
N ASP A 105 -3.54 4.84 9.98
CA ASP A 105 -2.15 4.47 9.76
C ASP A 105 -1.51 5.21 8.58
N HIS A 106 -2.30 5.58 7.56
CA HIS A 106 -1.81 6.39 6.45
C HIS A 106 -1.44 7.80 6.90
N GLU A 107 -2.29 8.45 7.70
CA GLU A 107 -2.00 9.78 8.25
C GLU A 107 -0.82 9.73 9.24
N ARG A 108 -0.75 8.68 10.08
CA ARG A 108 0.38 8.46 10.98
C ARG A 108 1.69 8.32 10.21
N ILE A 109 1.73 7.49 9.17
CA ILE A 109 2.91 7.30 8.34
C ILE A 109 3.27 8.59 7.61
N TYR A 110 2.28 9.28 7.03
CA TYR A 110 2.49 10.57 6.37
C TYR A 110 3.17 11.58 7.31
N GLY A 111 2.63 11.76 8.52
CA GLY A 111 3.21 12.63 9.55
C GLY A 111 4.65 12.26 9.89
N ARG A 112 4.94 10.96 10.10
CA ARG A 112 6.30 10.50 10.41
C ARG A 112 7.28 10.75 9.26
N VAL A 113 6.88 10.48 8.02
CA VAL A 113 7.70 10.72 6.83
C VAL A 113 7.99 12.23 6.68
N ARG A 114 6.97 13.08 6.88
CA ARG A 114 7.13 14.54 6.86
C ARG A 114 8.08 15.03 7.95
N ASP A 115 7.95 14.52 9.17
CA ASP A 115 8.82 14.91 10.29
C ASP A 115 10.27 14.44 10.06
N MET A 116 10.46 13.28 9.45
CA MET A 116 11.78 12.78 9.04
C MET A 116 12.39 13.64 7.93
N HIS A 117 11.59 14.00 6.92
CA HIS A 117 11.99 14.89 5.84
C HIS A 117 12.39 16.27 6.36
N ALA A 118 11.63 16.85 7.29
CA ALA A 118 11.96 18.14 7.91
C ALA A 118 13.24 18.12 8.75
N LYS A 119 13.63 16.94 9.26
CA LYS A 119 14.86 16.71 10.04
C LYS A 119 16.02 16.20 9.19
N ALA A 120 15.80 15.98 7.89
CA ALA A 120 16.80 15.49 6.95
C ALA A 120 17.84 16.58 6.63
N SER A 121 18.56 17.07 7.62
CA SER A 121 19.73 17.94 7.41
C SER A 121 20.89 17.07 6.89
N HIS A 122 20.95 16.84 5.56
CA HIS A 122 21.97 16.10 4.79
C HIS A 122 22.38 14.69 5.30
N ARG A 123 21.66 14.14 6.29
CA ARG A 123 22.00 12.87 6.96
C ARG A 123 21.03 11.74 6.66
N LEU A 124 19.84 12.05 6.16
CA LEU A 124 18.80 11.07 5.88
C LEU A 124 18.43 11.18 4.40
N GLU A 125 18.67 10.10 3.66
CA GLU A 125 18.44 10.00 2.21
C GLU A 125 17.04 9.48 1.89
N GLY A 126 16.31 8.95 2.89
CA GLY A 126 14.92 8.55 2.73
C GLY A 126 14.41 7.57 3.79
N VAL A 127 13.24 6.99 3.48
CA VAL A 127 12.50 6.06 4.33
C VAL A 127 12.12 4.82 3.53
N ILE A 128 12.33 3.65 4.14
CA ILE A 128 11.80 2.36 3.68
C ILE A 128 10.51 2.08 4.45
N ILE A 129 9.41 1.86 3.75
CA ILE A 129 8.12 1.47 4.32
C ILE A 129 7.86 0.01 3.96
N GLY A 130 8.23 -0.87 4.89
CA GLY A 130 8.01 -2.30 4.78
C GLY A 130 6.60 -2.70 5.22
N GLY A 131 6.14 -3.86 4.75
CA GLY A 131 4.89 -4.45 5.21
C GLY A 131 4.55 -5.71 4.43
N GLN A 132 3.69 -6.55 4.98
CA GLN A 132 3.35 -7.84 4.35
C GLN A 132 2.72 -7.67 2.96
N GLY A 133 2.74 -8.73 2.16
CA GLY A 133 1.98 -8.76 0.92
C GLY A 133 0.48 -8.49 1.20
N GLY A 134 -0.10 -7.52 0.51
CA GLY A 134 -1.53 -7.24 0.62
C GLY A 134 -1.97 -6.29 1.73
N VAL A 135 -1.09 -5.70 2.56
CA VAL A 135 -1.51 -4.77 3.64
C VAL A 135 -1.91 -3.35 3.17
N GLY A 136 -2.02 -3.11 1.86
CA GLY A 136 -2.43 -1.80 1.33
C GLY A 136 -1.29 -0.81 1.04
N LYS A 137 -0.06 -1.27 0.79
CA LYS A 137 1.07 -0.38 0.44
C LYS A 137 0.78 0.50 -0.79
N THR A 138 0.21 -0.07 -1.85
CA THR A 138 -0.18 0.72 -3.03
C THR A 138 -1.24 1.78 -2.73
N TYR A 139 -2.12 1.55 -1.74
CA TYR A 139 -3.05 2.58 -1.30
C TYR A 139 -2.32 3.69 -0.56
N LEU A 140 -1.37 3.32 0.31
CA LEU A 140 -0.51 4.28 0.99
C LEU A 140 0.30 5.11 -0.01
N SER A 141 0.92 4.52 -1.04
CA SER A 141 1.74 5.27 -2.01
C SER A 141 0.92 6.33 -2.76
N LEU A 142 -0.28 5.97 -3.23
CA LEU A 142 -1.18 6.89 -3.91
C LEU A 142 -1.80 7.92 -2.97
N TYR A 143 -2.09 7.54 -1.72
CA TYR A 143 -2.51 8.48 -0.68
C TYR A 143 -1.40 9.52 -0.39
N LEU A 144 -0.14 9.11 -0.24
CA LEU A 144 1.00 10.01 -0.06
C LEU A 144 1.12 10.97 -1.25
N LEU A 145 0.96 10.47 -2.48
CA LEU A 145 0.94 11.29 -3.68
C LEU A 145 -0.19 12.34 -3.63
N ALA A 146 -1.44 11.92 -3.37
CA ALA A 146 -2.59 12.82 -3.26
C ALA A 146 -2.36 13.92 -2.21
N ARG A 147 -1.81 13.58 -1.03
CA ARG A 147 -1.46 14.56 0.01
C ARG A 147 -0.43 15.58 -0.46
N ARG A 148 0.61 15.15 -1.17
CA ARG A 148 1.64 16.05 -1.71
C ARG A 148 1.09 17.01 -2.77
N LEU A 149 0.19 16.52 -3.63
CA LEU A 149 -0.49 17.35 -4.61
C LEU A 149 -1.40 18.38 -3.94
N ALA A 150 -2.20 17.97 -2.93
CA ALA A 150 -3.04 18.86 -2.13
C ALA A 150 -2.23 20.02 -1.52
N GLU A 151 -1.02 19.75 -1.04
CA GLU A 151 -0.11 20.74 -0.46
C GLU A 151 0.67 21.60 -1.49
N LYS A 152 0.41 21.44 -2.79
CA LYS A 152 1.15 22.10 -3.89
C LYS A 152 2.66 21.87 -3.79
N LYS A 153 3.05 20.64 -3.43
CA LYS A 153 4.45 20.24 -3.32
C LYS A 153 4.87 19.42 -4.53
N LEU A 154 6.06 19.74 -5.03
CA LEU A 154 6.72 18.94 -6.06
C LEU A 154 6.96 17.53 -5.53
N VAL A 155 6.76 16.54 -6.39
CA VAL A 155 6.90 15.13 -6.05
C VAL A 155 7.16 14.29 -7.30
N PHE A 156 8.07 13.33 -7.19
CA PHE A 156 8.19 12.23 -8.13
C PHE A 156 7.38 11.04 -7.64
N TYR A 157 6.73 10.35 -8.57
CA TYR A 157 6.03 9.10 -8.31
C TYR A 157 6.44 8.04 -9.32
N SER A 158 6.62 6.82 -8.83
CA SER A 158 7.04 5.68 -9.64
C SER A 158 6.21 4.46 -9.22
N PRO A 159 5.18 4.08 -9.99
CA PRO A 159 4.36 2.90 -9.70
C PRO A 159 5.09 1.58 -9.99
N ASN A 160 6.23 1.66 -10.68
CA ASN A 160 7.07 0.52 -11.06
C ASN A 160 8.48 1.04 -11.37
N LYS A 161 9.48 0.16 -11.38
CA LYS A 161 10.89 0.55 -11.56
C LYS A 161 11.22 1.24 -12.90
N SER A 162 10.36 1.09 -13.90
CA SER A 162 10.60 1.62 -15.25
C SER A 162 9.93 2.95 -15.53
N GLN A 163 8.89 3.35 -14.80
CA GLN A 163 8.10 4.53 -15.14
C GLN A 163 8.12 5.54 -14.01
N PHE A 164 8.35 6.81 -14.37
CA PHE A 164 8.48 7.92 -13.45
C PHE A 164 7.62 9.08 -13.90
N PHE A 165 6.94 9.69 -12.94
CA PHE A 165 6.12 10.87 -13.12
C PHE A 165 6.65 11.97 -12.21
N PHE A 166 6.80 13.18 -12.73
CA PHE A 166 7.13 14.37 -11.97
C PHE A 166 5.95 15.33 -11.98
N PHE A 167 5.45 15.64 -10.80
CA PHE A 167 4.32 16.54 -10.60
C PHE A 167 4.83 17.90 -10.18
N ASP A 168 4.51 18.91 -10.98
CA ASP A 168 4.92 20.28 -10.74
C ASP A 168 3.77 21.27 -10.86
N THR A 169 4.09 22.56 -10.78
CA THR A 169 3.08 23.62 -10.91
C THR A 169 2.51 23.75 -12.32
N GLY A 170 3.21 23.25 -13.34
CA GLY A 170 2.80 23.31 -14.75
C GLY A 170 2.02 22.07 -15.21
N GLY A 171 2.06 20.97 -14.46
CA GLY A 171 1.36 19.74 -14.80
C GLY A 171 2.12 18.49 -14.37
N VAL A 172 2.10 17.49 -15.25
CA VAL A 172 2.78 16.22 -15.05
C VAL A 172 3.74 15.97 -16.19
N LEU A 173 4.96 15.57 -15.87
CA LEU A 173 5.96 15.09 -16.82
C LEU A 173 6.18 13.59 -16.57
N GLU A 174 6.38 12.81 -17.63
CA GLU A 174 6.67 11.36 -17.54
C GLU A 174 8.01 11.01 -18.17
N ARG A 175 8.58 9.89 -17.72
CA ARG A 175 9.80 9.34 -18.29
C ARG A 175 9.89 7.82 -18.09
N ASP A 176 10.44 7.16 -19.10
CA ASP A 176 10.90 5.77 -19.03
C ASP A 176 12.34 5.71 -18.50
N GLY A 177 12.53 4.99 -17.39
CA GLY A 177 13.79 4.84 -16.67
C GLY A 177 14.20 6.09 -15.89
N PHE A 178 15.01 5.89 -14.85
CA PHE A 178 15.50 6.98 -14.02
C PHE A 178 16.93 6.72 -13.56
N THR A 179 17.87 7.33 -14.25
CA THR A 179 19.30 7.21 -13.94
C THR A 179 19.81 8.47 -13.25
N TYR A 180 20.99 8.38 -12.63
CA TYR A 180 21.61 9.53 -11.97
C TYR A 180 21.79 10.72 -12.94
N SER A 181 22.15 10.46 -14.20
CA SER A 181 22.39 11.53 -15.17
C SER A 181 21.10 12.28 -15.54
N CYS A 182 19.95 11.60 -15.48
CA CYS A 182 18.65 12.15 -15.85
C CYS A 182 18.15 13.30 -14.95
N VAL A 183 18.78 13.52 -13.80
CA VAL A 183 18.40 14.60 -12.87
C VAL A 183 19.62 15.34 -12.31
N PHE A 184 20.74 14.65 -12.09
CA PHE A 184 21.78 15.16 -11.19
C PHE A 184 23.10 15.53 -11.88
N SER A 185 23.32 15.22 -13.16
CA SER A 185 24.49 15.71 -13.91
C SER A 185 24.25 17.03 -14.62
N ASN A 186 22.99 17.46 -14.75
CA ASN A 186 22.62 18.69 -15.43
C ASN A 186 22.33 19.81 -14.39
N PRO A 187 23.11 20.90 -14.37
CA PRO A 187 22.90 22.02 -13.45
C PRO A 187 21.51 22.65 -13.55
N ASP A 188 20.93 22.72 -14.75
CA ASP A 188 19.63 23.34 -14.98
C ASP A 188 18.49 22.50 -14.38
N LEU A 189 18.66 21.18 -14.34
CA LEU A 189 17.73 20.27 -13.65
C LEU A 189 17.78 20.39 -12.13
N ARG A 190 18.95 20.66 -11.55
CA ARG A 190 19.08 20.92 -10.11
C ARG A 190 18.42 22.23 -9.70
N LEU A 191 18.27 23.17 -10.64
CA LEU A 191 17.45 24.37 -10.43
C LEU A 191 15.96 24.03 -10.55
N ALA A 192 15.59 23.18 -11.51
CA ALA A 192 14.22 22.70 -11.72
C ALA A 192 13.64 21.93 -10.52
N VAL A 193 14.47 21.08 -9.91
CA VAL A 193 14.08 20.12 -8.88
C VAL A 193 14.81 20.45 -7.59
N PRO A 194 14.12 21.00 -6.57
CA PRO A 194 14.75 21.27 -5.28
C PRO A 194 15.36 20.01 -4.65
N GLU A 195 16.47 20.17 -3.93
CA GLU A 195 17.05 19.12 -3.10
C GLU A 195 16.00 18.58 -2.11
N ASP A 196 16.11 17.29 -1.80
CA ASP A 196 15.18 16.55 -0.94
C ASP A 196 13.73 16.53 -1.46
N THR A 197 13.49 16.81 -2.74
CA THR A 197 12.17 16.56 -3.34
C THR A 197 11.80 15.09 -3.14
N TRP A 198 10.56 14.84 -2.71
CA TRP A 198 10.09 13.48 -2.46
C TRP A 198 10.06 12.68 -3.76
N ILE A 199 10.54 11.45 -3.69
CA ILE A 199 10.30 10.43 -4.71
C ILE A 199 9.65 9.22 -4.05
N ILE A 200 8.39 8.96 -4.44
CA ILE A 200 7.59 7.84 -3.92
C ILE A 200 7.70 6.69 -4.92
N THR A 201 8.16 5.54 -4.46
CA THR A 201 8.37 4.34 -5.29
C THR A 201 7.60 3.16 -4.69
N ASP A 202 6.72 2.56 -5.48
CA ASP A 202 6.00 1.31 -5.15
C ASP A 202 6.50 0.18 -6.07
N THR A 203 7.75 -0.25 -5.87
CA THR A 203 8.34 -1.25 -6.78
C THR A 203 7.75 -2.63 -6.56
N SER A 204 7.47 -3.31 -7.67
CA SER A 204 6.90 -4.65 -7.62
C SER A 204 7.92 -5.66 -7.08
N PRO A 205 7.45 -6.73 -6.40
CA PRO A 205 8.32 -7.78 -5.87
C PRO A 205 9.26 -8.46 -6.88
N VAL A 206 9.01 -8.32 -8.18
CA VAL A 206 9.84 -8.90 -9.25
C VAL A 206 10.93 -7.95 -9.76
N GLU A 207 10.87 -6.66 -9.40
CA GLU A 207 11.73 -5.61 -9.96
C GLU A 207 13.00 -5.35 -9.13
N GLY A 208 13.03 -5.89 -7.91
CA GLY A 208 14.14 -5.74 -6.96
C GLY A 208 14.26 -4.32 -6.43
N GLU A 209 15.49 -3.84 -6.33
CA GLU A 209 15.79 -2.51 -5.80
C GLU A 209 15.32 -1.35 -6.70
N PRO A 210 15.16 -0.13 -6.14
CA PRO A 210 14.70 1.03 -6.89
C PRO A 210 15.71 1.44 -7.97
N ALA A 211 15.26 2.24 -8.94
CA ALA A 211 16.16 2.75 -9.97
C ALA A 211 17.31 3.54 -9.33
N SER A 212 18.52 3.41 -9.89
CA SER A 212 19.72 4.00 -9.28
C SER A 212 19.60 5.51 -9.11
N GLY A 213 18.96 6.24 -10.03
CA GLY A 213 18.74 7.68 -9.86
C GLY A 213 17.93 8.01 -8.61
N ALA A 214 16.99 7.16 -8.19
CA ALA A 214 16.15 7.39 -7.02
C ALA A 214 16.92 7.23 -5.69
N THR A 215 18.04 6.51 -5.69
CA THR A 215 18.80 6.15 -4.47
C THR A 215 20.07 6.98 -4.25
N MET A 216 20.35 7.99 -5.08
CA MET A 216 21.65 8.72 -5.06
C MET A 216 21.74 9.89 -4.08
N GLY A 217 20.73 10.07 -3.23
CA GLY A 217 20.78 10.97 -2.06
C GLY A 217 20.46 12.45 -2.31
N TYR A 218 20.15 12.86 -3.55
CA TYR A 218 19.66 14.22 -3.82
C TYR A 218 18.14 14.36 -3.62
N LEU A 219 17.39 13.28 -3.86
CA LEU A 219 15.96 13.20 -3.60
C LEU A 219 15.74 12.50 -2.28
N PHE A 220 14.61 12.82 -1.64
CA PHE A 220 14.17 12.11 -0.45
C PHE A 220 13.33 10.90 -0.85
N LEU A 221 13.93 9.72 -0.82
CA LEU A 221 13.29 8.49 -1.29
C LEU A 221 12.29 7.94 -0.26
N ILE A 222 11.08 7.63 -0.71
CA ILE A 222 10.06 6.92 0.05
C ILE A 222 9.79 5.61 -0.70
N GLN A 223 10.46 4.55 -0.26
CA GLN A 223 10.34 3.24 -0.86
C GLN A 223 9.29 2.40 -0.14
N LEU A 224 8.21 2.06 -0.83
CA LEU A 224 7.26 1.05 -0.36
C LEU A 224 7.68 -0.31 -0.91
N CYS A 225 7.94 -1.26 -0.04
CA CYS A 225 8.39 -2.58 -0.47
C CYS A 225 7.90 -3.67 0.47
N ARG A 226 8.08 -4.91 0.04
CA ARG A 226 7.96 -6.04 0.94
C ARG A 226 9.22 -6.11 1.83
N PRO A 227 9.17 -6.74 3.02
CA PRO A 227 10.26 -6.66 4.01
C PRO A 227 11.52 -7.48 3.66
N GLU A 228 11.59 -8.12 2.50
CA GLU A 228 12.72 -8.94 2.06
C GLU A 228 13.91 -8.06 1.63
N ASP A 229 15.11 -8.42 2.08
CA ASP A 229 16.33 -7.62 1.91
C ASP A 229 16.64 -7.29 0.44
N ARG A 230 16.28 -8.16 -0.52
CA ARG A 230 16.52 -7.95 -1.96
C ARG A 230 15.91 -6.67 -2.54
N TYR A 231 15.01 -6.01 -1.83
CA TYR A 231 14.33 -4.79 -2.28
C TYR A 231 15.02 -3.51 -1.84
N PHE A 232 15.93 -3.59 -0.87
CA PHE A 232 16.54 -2.42 -0.27
C PHE A 232 17.95 -2.68 0.29
N SER A 233 18.55 -3.85 0.06
CA SER A 233 19.81 -4.26 0.68
C SER A 233 20.95 -3.27 0.48
N ASP A 234 21.15 -2.79 -0.74
CA ASP A 234 22.25 -1.87 -1.05
C ASP A 234 21.96 -0.45 -0.56
N TRP A 235 20.69 -0.10 -0.38
CA TRP A 235 20.28 1.21 0.11
C TRP A 235 20.26 1.26 1.65
N ALA A 236 19.69 0.25 2.31
CA ALA A 236 19.68 0.14 3.77
C ALA A 236 21.10 0.06 4.36
N ARG A 237 22.06 -0.47 3.61
CA ARG A 237 23.48 -0.48 3.99
C ARG A 237 24.12 0.91 4.04
N ARG A 238 23.50 1.95 3.46
CA ARG A 238 24.07 3.31 3.41
C ARG A 238 23.95 4.09 4.72
N ASN A 239 23.43 3.49 5.81
CA ASN A 239 23.30 4.08 7.15
C ASN A 239 22.59 5.45 7.20
N ARG A 240 21.78 5.76 6.19
CA ARG A 240 21.07 7.04 6.02
C ARG A 240 19.61 6.83 5.63
N THR A 241 19.04 5.73 6.06
CA THR A 241 17.66 5.33 5.74
C THR A 241 16.94 4.91 7.01
N GLU A 242 15.74 5.43 7.21
CA GLU A 242 14.89 5.00 8.32
C GLU A 242 13.91 3.94 7.85
N SER A 243 13.53 3.03 8.75
CA SER A 243 12.58 1.95 8.44
C SER A 243 11.26 2.17 9.18
N LEU A 244 10.18 2.24 8.42
CA LEU A 244 8.81 2.18 8.92
C LEU A 244 8.17 0.84 8.55
N THR A 245 7.18 0.44 9.35
CA THR A 245 6.34 -0.73 9.07
C THR A 245 4.90 -0.28 8.94
N LEU A 246 4.26 -0.71 7.85
CA LEU A 246 2.82 -0.65 7.66
C LEU A 246 2.21 -1.91 8.27
N ASP A 247 1.38 -1.72 9.28
CA ASP A 247 0.82 -2.81 10.07
C ASP A 247 -0.26 -3.58 9.28
N SER A 248 -0.46 -4.85 9.66
CA SER A 248 -1.60 -5.62 9.14
C SER A 248 -2.91 -5.00 9.63
N TRP A 249 -3.92 -5.03 8.77
CA TRP A 249 -5.25 -4.52 9.10
C TRP A 249 -5.85 -5.28 10.29
N SER A 250 -6.65 -4.57 11.10
CA SER A 250 -7.53 -5.23 12.07
C SER A 250 -8.68 -5.94 11.33
N PRO A 251 -9.36 -6.90 11.98
CA PRO A 251 -10.55 -7.53 11.39
C PRO A 251 -11.60 -6.51 10.93
N SER A 252 -11.84 -5.48 11.75
CA SER A 252 -12.75 -4.38 11.41
C SER A 252 -12.32 -3.65 10.14
N VAL A 253 -11.03 -3.34 10.01
CA VAL A 253 -10.49 -2.66 8.82
C VAL A 253 -10.66 -3.52 7.57
N VAL A 254 -10.45 -4.85 7.66
CA VAL A 254 -10.70 -5.78 6.55
C VAL A 254 -12.18 -5.76 6.12
N LEU A 255 -13.12 -5.73 7.06
CA LEU A 255 -14.55 -5.64 6.75
C LEU A 255 -14.92 -4.30 6.11
N SER A 256 -14.42 -3.17 6.63
CA SER A 256 -14.68 -1.87 6.01
C SER A 256 -14.06 -1.78 4.60
N GLY A 257 -12.84 -2.29 4.41
CA GLY A 257 -12.19 -2.31 3.10
C GLY A 257 -12.93 -3.15 2.08
N ALA A 258 -13.74 -4.13 2.51
CA ALA A 258 -14.59 -4.91 1.62
C ALA A 258 -15.72 -4.08 0.99
N LEU A 259 -16.16 -2.99 1.65
CA LEU A 259 -17.25 -2.14 1.17
C LEU A 259 -16.88 -1.35 -0.10
N VAL A 260 -15.59 -1.10 -0.31
CA VAL A 260 -15.09 -0.42 -1.52
C VAL A 260 -14.71 -1.40 -2.65
N GLN A 261 -14.69 -2.71 -2.38
CA GLN A 261 -14.35 -3.72 -3.39
C GLN A 261 -15.51 -3.93 -4.37
N CYS A 262 -15.23 -3.87 -5.67
CA CYS A 262 -16.23 -4.03 -6.72
C CYS A 262 -16.72 -5.46 -6.89
N ASN A 263 -15.89 -6.43 -6.50
CA ASN A 263 -16.15 -7.85 -6.71
C ASN A 263 -16.83 -8.54 -5.52
N ILE A 264 -17.00 -7.83 -4.39
CA ILE A 264 -17.65 -8.38 -3.20
C ILE A 264 -19.15 -8.11 -3.27
N ARG A 265 -19.95 -9.17 -3.15
CA ARG A 265 -21.41 -9.09 -3.21
C ARG A 265 -22.01 -8.60 -1.90
N HIS A 266 -23.09 -7.85 -1.99
CA HIS A 266 -23.84 -7.33 -0.85
C HIS A 266 -24.81 -8.39 -0.28
N SER A 267 -24.30 -9.56 0.11
CA SER A 267 -25.12 -10.68 0.61
C SER A 267 -24.64 -11.25 1.94
N LYS A 268 -25.52 -11.96 2.65
CA LYS A 268 -25.23 -12.66 3.91
C LYS A 268 -24.10 -13.69 3.74
N GLU A 269 -24.09 -14.40 2.63
CA GLU A 269 -23.11 -15.44 2.32
C GLU A 269 -21.72 -14.84 2.11
N ALA A 270 -21.64 -13.68 1.45
CA ALA A 270 -20.37 -12.97 1.27
C ALA A 270 -19.79 -12.50 2.61
N LEU A 271 -20.64 -11.94 3.49
CA LEU A 271 -20.23 -11.57 4.85
C LEU A 271 -19.76 -12.79 5.65
N SER A 272 -20.54 -13.87 5.64
CA SER A 272 -20.19 -15.12 6.34
C SER A 272 -18.83 -15.66 5.88
N ARG A 273 -18.59 -15.75 4.57
CA ARG A 273 -17.31 -16.19 4.03
C ARG A 273 -16.16 -15.28 4.43
N LEU A 274 -16.37 -13.97 4.41
CA LEU A 274 -15.35 -13.00 4.79
C LEU A 274 -14.97 -13.17 6.27
N LEU A 275 -15.97 -13.25 7.16
CA LEU A 275 -15.77 -13.50 8.59
C LEU A 275 -15.06 -14.83 8.85
N SER A 276 -15.52 -15.93 8.23
CA SER A 276 -14.86 -17.23 8.35
C SER A 276 -13.42 -17.19 7.85
N THR A 277 -13.15 -16.47 6.76
CA THR A 277 -11.78 -16.33 6.23
C THR A 277 -10.89 -15.56 7.20
N VAL A 278 -11.39 -14.47 7.79
CA VAL A 278 -10.63 -13.71 8.79
C VAL A 278 -10.37 -14.55 10.04
N ARG A 279 -11.36 -15.34 10.51
CA ARG A 279 -11.22 -16.25 11.65
C ARG A 279 -10.17 -17.33 11.38
N ASP A 280 -10.25 -17.98 10.22
CA ASP A 280 -9.46 -19.18 9.92
C ASP A 280 -8.03 -18.85 9.41
N PHE A 281 -7.88 -17.75 8.67
CA PHE A 281 -6.63 -17.40 7.96
C PHE A 281 -6.02 -16.05 8.39
N GLY A 282 -6.70 -15.29 9.25
CA GLY A 282 -6.25 -13.99 9.75
C GLY A 282 -6.55 -12.82 8.81
N THR A 283 -5.95 -11.66 9.10
CA THR A 283 -6.36 -10.35 8.53
C THR A 283 -5.60 -9.92 7.27
N CYS A 284 -5.04 -10.86 6.50
CA CYS A 284 -4.45 -10.52 5.21
C CYS A 284 -5.58 -10.16 4.22
N SER A 285 -5.81 -8.87 3.98
CA SER A 285 -6.96 -8.39 3.20
C SER A 285 -6.99 -8.96 1.78
N ARG A 286 -5.84 -9.07 1.10
CA ARG A 286 -5.74 -9.72 -0.21
C ARG A 286 -6.31 -11.15 -0.20
N TYR A 287 -5.94 -11.97 0.78
CA TYR A 287 -6.46 -13.34 0.86
C TYR A 287 -7.94 -13.37 1.25
N CYS A 288 -8.34 -12.47 2.15
CA CYS A 288 -9.75 -12.33 2.55
C CYS A 288 -10.64 -12.00 1.34
N TYR A 289 -10.21 -11.07 0.48
CA TYR A 289 -11.01 -10.66 -0.69
C TYR A 289 -10.98 -11.70 -1.80
N LEU A 290 -9.84 -12.35 -2.05
CA LEU A 290 -9.76 -13.46 -3.02
C LEU A 290 -10.63 -14.66 -2.63
N ALA A 291 -10.70 -15.01 -1.35
CA ALA A 291 -11.53 -16.11 -0.87
C ALA A 291 -13.02 -15.87 -1.13
N VAL A 292 -13.46 -14.63 -0.93
CA VAL A 292 -14.86 -14.24 -1.13
C VAL A 292 -15.24 -14.20 -2.62
N THR A 293 -14.32 -13.76 -3.49
CA THR A 293 -14.58 -13.52 -4.91
C THR A 293 -14.35 -14.74 -5.80
N GLN A 294 -13.25 -15.48 -5.60
CA GLN A 294 -12.77 -16.48 -6.57
C GLN A 294 -13.08 -17.94 -6.18
N ARG A 295 -13.81 -18.20 -5.08
CA ARG A 295 -13.97 -19.57 -4.52
C ARG A 295 -12.61 -20.30 -4.44
N VAL A 296 -11.52 -19.57 -4.18
CA VAL A 296 -10.23 -20.20 -3.94
C VAL A 296 -10.41 -21.04 -2.69
N ASP A 297 -10.28 -22.36 -2.83
CA ASP A 297 -10.19 -23.25 -1.68
C ASP A 297 -8.85 -22.96 -1.01
N LEU A 298 -8.87 -22.01 -0.08
CA LEU A 298 -7.71 -21.61 0.70
C LEU A 298 -7.14 -22.80 1.47
N TYR A 299 -7.98 -23.78 1.85
CA TYR A 299 -7.52 -25.00 2.51
C TYR A 299 -6.79 -25.91 1.53
N ALA A 300 -7.28 -26.10 0.29
CA ALA A 300 -6.54 -26.80 -0.74
C ALA A 300 -5.21 -26.09 -1.06
N SER A 301 -5.24 -24.77 -1.19
CA SER A 301 -4.04 -23.94 -1.45
C SER A 301 -3.02 -24.05 -0.32
N LEU A 302 -3.47 -24.00 0.93
CA LEU A 302 -2.64 -24.16 2.12
C LEU A 302 -2.10 -25.60 2.23
N ARG A 303 -2.91 -26.62 1.95
CA ARG A 303 -2.49 -28.03 1.93
C ARG A 303 -1.43 -28.26 0.86
N THR A 304 -1.62 -27.74 -0.35
CA THR A 304 -0.63 -27.80 -1.42
C THR A 304 0.66 -27.07 -1.03
N TYR A 305 0.54 -25.89 -0.42
CA TYR A 305 1.70 -25.14 0.08
C TYR A 305 2.47 -25.93 1.14
N ILE A 306 1.78 -26.46 2.16
CA ILE A 306 2.39 -27.27 3.23
C ILE A 306 3.02 -28.53 2.65
N ALA A 307 2.34 -29.22 1.73
CA ALA A 307 2.86 -30.40 1.06
C ALA A 307 4.10 -30.08 0.18
N GLY A 308 4.20 -28.85 -0.31
CA GLY A 308 5.33 -28.35 -1.08
C GLY A 308 6.46 -27.73 -0.25
N LEU A 309 6.34 -27.67 1.08
CA LEU A 309 7.43 -27.17 1.93
C LEU A 309 8.62 -28.13 1.89
N SER A 310 9.81 -27.59 1.64
CA SER A 310 11.05 -28.36 1.82
C SER A 310 11.24 -28.71 3.30
N ARG A 311 11.98 -29.79 3.58
CA ARG A 311 12.32 -30.20 4.96
C ARG A 311 12.96 -29.07 5.75
N ASP A 312 13.84 -28.28 5.13
CA ASP A 312 14.53 -27.18 5.80
C ASP A 312 13.58 -26.06 6.21
N LYS A 313 12.63 -25.71 5.33
CA LYS A 313 11.57 -24.73 5.65
C LYS A 313 10.64 -25.25 6.74
N ALA A 314 10.20 -26.50 6.65
CA ALA A 314 9.35 -27.10 7.68
C ALA A 314 10.04 -27.17 9.05
N ALA A 315 11.34 -27.48 9.09
CA ALA A 315 12.14 -27.46 10.31
C ALA A 315 12.24 -26.06 10.91
N GLU A 316 12.40 -25.02 10.09
CA GLU A 316 12.44 -23.63 10.53
C GLU A 316 11.09 -23.15 11.09
N ILE A 317 9.95 -23.50 10.46
CA ILE A 317 8.61 -23.26 11.05
C ILE A 317 8.54 -23.87 12.43
N THR A 318 8.95 -25.12 12.56
CA THR A 318 8.86 -25.90 13.79
C THR A 318 9.72 -25.28 14.89
N ARG A 319 10.93 -24.82 14.54
CA ARG A 319 11.84 -24.12 15.45
C ARG A 319 11.25 -22.80 15.95
N LEU A 320 10.63 -22.02 15.06
CA LEU A 320 9.98 -20.75 15.40
C LEU A 320 8.72 -20.98 16.25
N ALA A 321 7.93 -22.00 15.91
CA ALA A 321 6.76 -22.39 16.68
C ALA A 321 7.13 -22.86 18.09
N GLY A 322 8.23 -23.60 18.25
CA GLY A 322 8.78 -23.99 19.55
C GLY A 322 9.21 -22.82 20.43
N LYS A 323 9.36 -21.62 19.87
CA LYS A 323 9.61 -20.36 20.60
C LYS A 323 8.33 -19.57 20.91
N GLY A 324 7.16 -20.18 20.73
CA GLY A 324 5.85 -19.55 20.97
C GLY A 324 5.38 -18.61 19.84
N ILE A 325 6.01 -18.65 18.67
CA ILE A 325 5.58 -17.88 17.50
C ILE A 325 4.44 -18.65 16.82
N ILE A 326 3.25 -18.06 16.73
CA ILE A 326 2.11 -18.72 16.09
C ILE A 326 2.38 -18.98 14.60
N PHE A 327 1.83 -20.07 14.04
CA PHE A 327 2.11 -20.54 12.67
C PHE A 327 1.98 -19.44 11.58
N PRO A 328 0.97 -18.55 11.59
CA PRO A 328 0.94 -17.42 10.66
C PRO A 328 2.15 -16.49 10.79
N ARG A 329 2.66 -16.26 12.01
CA ARG A 329 3.89 -15.49 12.27
C ARG A 329 5.15 -16.25 11.87
N CYS A 330 5.18 -17.58 11.95
CA CYS A 330 6.28 -18.38 11.41
C CYS A 330 6.36 -18.30 9.88
N LEU A 331 5.23 -18.40 9.19
CA LEU A 331 5.16 -18.20 7.73
C LEU A 331 5.66 -16.81 7.33
N ARG A 332 5.27 -15.78 8.09
CA ARG A 332 5.70 -14.38 7.88
C ARG A 332 7.21 -14.15 8.08
N SER A 333 7.90 -14.97 8.88
CA SER A 333 9.35 -14.85 9.11
C SER A 333 10.20 -15.67 8.14
N MET A 334 9.65 -16.72 7.52
CA MET A 334 10.41 -17.58 6.60
C MET A 334 10.50 -17.05 5.16
N ASP A 335 9.63 -16.11 4.78
CA ASP A 335 9.85 -15.34 3.55
C ASP A 335 11.13 -14.49 3.61
N ARG A 336 11.76 -14.36 4.80
CA ARG A 336 13.07 -13.70 4.98
C ARG A 336 14.28 -14.58 4.62
N THR A 337 14.13 -15.90 4.52
CA THR A 337 15.28 -16.84 4.39
C THR A 337 15.28 -17.66 3.11
N SER A 338 14.41 -17.36 2.14
CA SER A 338 14.32 -18.08 0.86
C SER A 338 15.29 -17.57 -0.23
N SER A 339 16.28 -16.76 0.13
CA SER A 339 17.31 -16.28 -0.79
C SER A 339 18.69 -16.40 -0.14
N LEU A 340 19.21 -17.63 -0.17
CA LEU A 340 20.64 -17.93 -0.36
C LEU A 340 20.76 -18.77 -1.63
#